data_AF-X1GXU8-F1
#
_entry.id   AF-X1GXU8-F1
#
_cell.length_a   1.000
_cell.length_b   1.000
_cell.length_c   1.000
_cell.angle_alpha   90.00
_cell.angle_beta   90.00
_cell.angle_gamma   90.00
#
_symmetry.space_group_name_H-M   'P 1'
#
loop_
_entity.id
_entity.type
_entity.pdbx_description
1 polymer ?
#
loop_
_entity_poly.entity_id
_entity_poly.type
_entity_poly.pdbx_seq_one_letter_code
_entity_poly.pdbx_strand_id
1 'polypeptide(L)' 'CYGFDYYDIGYQTGEMVVKILEGANAAETPVEKGKIVSLSVNTAAAERMGVTIPQELIDASEIVYDK' A
#
# COMPACT_ATOMS: atom_id res chain seq x y z
N CYS A 1 1.26 -9.81 2.84
CA CYS A 1 0.52 -8.82 3.65
C CYS A 1 -0.23 -7.89 2.72
N TYR A 2 -1.28 -7.25 3.22
CA TYR A 2 -1.87 -6.08 2.58
C TYR A 2 -1.21 -4.83 3.16
N GLY A 3 -0.65 -3.99 2.28
CA GLY A 3 0.11 -2.82 2.68
C GLY A 3 -0.09 -1.65 1.73
N PHE A 4 0.57 -0.54 2.04
CA PHE A 4 0.54 0.69 1.23
C PHE A 4 1.92 0.89 0.59
N ASP A 5 1.97 1.42 -0.62
CA ASP A 5 3.18 2.06 -1.13
C ASP A 5 3.27 3.49 -0.56
N TYR A 6 4.42 3.82 0.04
CA TYR A 6 4.65 5.16 0.59
C TYR A 6 4.70 6.25 -0.49
N TYR A 7 5.04 5.89 -1.72
CA TYR A 7 4.93 6.79 -2.86
C TYR A 7 3.48 7.23 -3.07
N ASP A 8 2.54 6.29 -3.06
CA ASP A 8 1.10 6.57 -3.23
C ASP A 8 0.54 7.39 -2.06
N ILE A 9 0.99 7.10 -0.82
CA ILE A 9 0.66 7.93 0.34
C ILE A 9 1.16 9.37 0.15
N GLY A 10 2.39 9.54 -0.33
CA GLY A 10 2.96 10.85 -0.62
C GLY A 10 2.19 11.59 -1.71
N TYR A 11 1.81 10.90 -2.79
CA TYR A 11 1.01 11.46 -3.86
C TYR A 11 -0.37 11.90 -3.36
N GLN A 12 -1.08 11.04 -2.62
CA GLN A 12 -2.37 11.37 -2.00
C GLN A 12 -2.25 12.56 -1.04
N THR A 13 -1.16 12.63 -0.28
CA THR A 13 -0.88 13.78 0.59
C THR A 13 -0.69 15.06 -0.22
N GLY A 14 -0.02 14.98 -1.38
CA GLY A 14 0.10 16.09 -2.33
C GLY A 14 -1.25 16.62 -2.79
N GLU A 15 -2.20 15.74 -3.12
CA GLU A 15 -3.57 16.15 -3.47
C GLU A 15 -4.27 16.88 -2.32
N MET A 16 -4.04 16.48 -1.06
CA MET A 16 -4.56 17.20 0.10
C MET A 16 -3.92 18.59 0.23
N VAL A 17 -2.62 18.71 -0.02
CA VAL A 17 -1.90 20.00 0.01
C VAL A 17 -2.45 20.96 -1.03
N VAL A 18 -2.75 20.50 -2.25
CA VAL A 18 -3.38 21.34 -3.29
C VAL A 18 -4.69 21.95 -2.78
N LYS A 19 -5.57 21.16 -2.16
CA LYS A 19 -6.84 21.67 -1.60
C LYS A 19 -6.63 22.75 -0.54
N ILE A 20 -5.61 22.59 0.31
CA ILE A 20 -5.25 23.58 1.34
C ILE A 20 -4.75 24.87 0.67
N LEU A 21 -3.89 24.75 -0.34
CA LEU A 21 -3.40 25.91 -1.10
C LEU A 21 -4.52 26.65 -1.84
N GLU A 22 -5.60 25.94 -2.22
CA GLU A 22 -6.81 26.51 -2.81
C GLU A 22 -7.80 27.12 -1.79
N GLY A 23 -7.47 27.07 -0.48
CA GLY A 23 -8.21 27.77 0.57
C GLY A 23 -8.92 26.87 1.59
N ALA A 24 -8.74 25.55 1.55
CA ALA A 24 -9.25 24.68 2.60
C ALA A 24 -8.53 24.90 3.95
N ASN A 25 -9.27 24.87 5.06
CA ASN A 25 -8.71 24.98 6.39
C ASN A 25 -8.02 23.66 6.80
N ALA A 26 -6.71 23.70 7.00
CA ALA A 26 -5.93 22.53 7.39
C ALA A 26 -6.39 21.92 8.74
N ALA A 27 -6.85 22.75 9.69
CA ALA A 27 -7.31 22.27 11.00
C ALA A 27 -8.63 21.48 10.93
N GLU A 28 -9.41 21.71 9.87
CA GLU A 28 -10.70 21.03 9.65
C GLU A 28 -10.59 19.92 8.59
N THR A 29 -9.45 19.83 7.90
CA THR A 29 -9.21 18.81 6.88
C THR A 29 -9.03 17.45 7.56
N PRO A 30 -9.90 16.45 7.30
CA PRO A 30 -9.80 15.15 7.95
C PRO A 30 -8.54 14.39 7.55
N VAL A 31 -7.99 13.60 8.48
CA VAL A 31 -6.91 12.65 8.17
C VAL A 31 -7.45 11.55 7.27
N GLU A 32 -6.82 11.35 6.11
CA GLU A 32 -7.18 10.29 5.18
C GLU A 32 -6.40 9.00 5.48
N LYS A 33 -7.04 7.85 5.22
CA LYS A 33 -6.33 6.56 5.13
C LYS A 33 -5.77 6.39 3.73
N GLY A 34 -4.71 5.59 3.59
CA GLY A 34 -4.19 5.19 2.29
C GLY A 34 -5.28 4.53 1.45
N LYS A 35 -5.52 5.07 0.25
CA LYS A 35 -6.57 4.58 -0.65
C LYS A 35 -6.14 3.35 -1.43
N ILE A 36 -4.85 3.27 -1.76
CA ILE A 36 -4.27 2.19 -2.55
C ILE A 36 -3.66 1.19 -1.57
N VAL A 37 -4.14 -0.06 -1.63
CA VAL A 37 -3.64 -1.17 -0.82
C VAL A 37 -3.29 -2.29 -1.77
N SER A 38 -2.09 -2.84 -1.63
CA SER A 38 -1.62 -3.94 -2.46
C SER A 38 -1.20 -5.15 -1.65
N LEU A 39 -1.30 -6.31 -2.29
CA LEU A 39 -0.87 -7.57 -1.74
C LEU A 39 0.61 -7.79 -2.06
N SER A 40 1.38 -8.11 -1.03
CA SER A 40 2.76 -8.58 -1.18
C SER A 40 2.92 -9.97 -0.59
N VAL A 41 3.65 -10.85 -1.27
CA VAL A 41 3.93 -12.21 -0.81
C VAL A 41 5.44 -12.49 -0.79
N ASN A 42 5.87 -13.33 0.14
CA ASN A 42 7.26 -13.76 0.23
C ASN A 42 7.33 -15.29 0.12
N THR A 43 7.67 -15.76 -1.07
CA THR A 43 7.71 -17.19 -1.41
C THR A 43 8.92 -17.86 -0.75
N ALA A 44 10.06 -17.18 -0.67
CA ALA A 44 11.25 -17.70 0.00
C ALA A 44 11.02 -17.94 1.50
N ALA A 45 10.31 -17.03 2.17
CA ALA A 45 9.93 -17.19 3.56
C ALA A 45 8.92 -18.33 3.73
N ALA A 46 7.93 -18.44 2.84
CA ALA A 46 6.95 -19.51 2.87
C ALA A 46 7.61 -20.90 2.73
N GLU A 47 8.57 -21.03 1.82
CA GLU A 47 9.37 -22.25 1.67
C GLU A 47 10.14 -22.60 2.96
N ARG A 48 10.84 -21.63 3.56
CA ARG A 48 11.55 -21.82 4.84
C ARG A 48 10.63 -22.22 6.00
N MET A 49 9.36 -21.82 5.94
CA MET A 49 8.34 -22.16 6.94
C MET A 49 7.58 -23.45 6.60
N GLY A 50 7.83 -24.08 5.45
CA GLY A 50 7.09 -25.26 4.98
C GLY A 50 5.64 -24.97 4.62
N VAL A 51 5.31 -23.72 4.25
CA VAL A 51 3.97 -23.28 3.87
C VAL A 51 3.88 -23.15 2.36
N THR A 52 2.80 -23.66 1.77
CA THR A 52 2.49 -23.46 0.34
C THR A 52 1.56 -22.26 0.19
N ILE A 53 1.94 -21.28 -0.63
CA ILE A 53 1.08 -20.14 -0.98
C ILE A 53 0.22 -20.54 -2.20
N PRO A 54 -1.12 -20.40 -2.15
CA PRO A 54 -1.98 -20.60 -3.32
C PRO A 54 -1.57 -19.72 -4.50
N GLN A 55 -1.57 -20.28 -5.71
CA GLN A 55 -1.14 -19.57 -6.92
C GLN A 55 -1.97 -18.30 -7.16
N GLU A 56 -3.28 -18.34 -6.89
CA GLU A 56 -4.18 -17.19 -7.01
C GLU A 56 -3.70 -15.98 -6.19
N LEU A 57 -3.09 -16.20 -5.01
CA LEU A 57 -2.55 -15.11 -4.19
C LEU A 57 -1.23 -14.58 -4.73
N ILE A 58 -0.40 -15.44 -5.33
CA ILE A 58 0.84 -15.02 -5.98
C ILE A 58 0.51 -14.15 -7.20
N ASP A 59 -0.45 -14.58 -8.02
CA ASP A 59 -0.87 -13.87 -9.23
C ASP A 59 -1.56 -12.53 -8.90
N ALA A 60 -2.27 -12.45 -7.78
CA ALA A 60 -2.88 -11.21 -7.29
C ALA A 60 -1.91 -10.28 -6.55
N SER A 61 -0.67 -10.71 -6.32
CA SER A 61 0.32 -9.90 -5.60
C SER A 61 1.00 -8.92 -6.53
N GLU A 62 1.15 -7.67 -6.06
CA GLU A 62 1.92 -6.66 -6.76
C GLU A 62 3.43 -6.91 -6.62
N ILE A 63 3.85 -7.41 -5.45
CA ILE A 63 5.26 -7.70 -5.16
C ILE A 63 5.40 -9.14 -4.65
N VAL A 64 6.32 -9.86 -5.28
CA VAL A 64 6.74 -11.22 -4.89
C VAL A 64 8.21 -11.18 -4.48
N TYR A 65 8.49 -11.50 -3.22
CA TYR A 65 9.85 -11.66 -2.71
C TYR A 65 10.26 -13.13 -2.79
N ASP A 66 11.29 -13.41 -3.59
CA ASP A 66 11.77 -14.76 -3.92
C ASP A 66 13.13 -15.10 -3.29
N LYS A 67 13.68 -14.22 -2.44
CA LYS A 67 14.98 -14.36 -1.77
C LYS A 67 14.86 -14.09 -0.27
#